data_AF-A0A0L6J550-F1
#
_entry.id   AF-A0A0L6J550-F1
#
_cell.length_a   1.000
_cell.length_b   1.000
_cell.length_c   1.000
_cell.angle_alpha   90.00
_cell.angle_beta   90.00
_cell.angle_gamma   90.00
#
_symmetry.space_group_name_H-M   'P 1'
#
loop_
_entity.id
_entity.type
_entity.pdbx_description
1 polymer ?
#
loop_
_entity_poly.entity_id
_entity_poly.type
_entity_poly.pdbx_seq_one_letter_code
_entity_poly.pdbx_strand_id
1 'polypeptide(L)'
;MAKEIPRVGDLRRKSEVTDDEIEAATAAYLNDENAEPFAFKSGQRIAVAKAIEMHPQTKKLLVDEATTPGLQRTMIMTAVIMGFPVQG
;
A
#
# COMPACT_ATOMS: atom_id res chain seq x y z
N MET A 1 24.71 5.53 10.61
CA MET A 1 23.72 4.43 10.52
C MET A 1 22.51 4.98 9.79
N ALA A 2 22.26 4.55 8.55
CA ALA A 2 21.04 4.93 7.84
C ALA A 2 19.87 4.29 8.58
N LYS A 3 18.91 5.07 9.08
CA LYS A 3 17.63 4.51 9.55
C LYS A 3 16.99 3.86 8.32
N GLU A 4 17.04 2.54 8.23
CA GLU A 4 16.22 1.81 7.25
C GLU A 4 14.77 2.20 7.51
N ILE A 5 14.17 2.87 6.52
CA ILE A 5 12.74 3.17 6.56
C ILE A 5 12.05 1.82 6.40
N PRO A 6 11.37 1.30 7.44
CA PRO A 6 10.76 -0.02 7.37
C PRO A 6 9.66 0.00 6.33
N ARG A 7 9.56 -1.04 5.49
CA ARG A 7 8.42 -1.19 4.58
C ARG A 7 7.20 -1.68 5.36
N VAL A 8 6.01 -1.53 4.80
CA VAL A 8 4.79 -2.11 5.40
C VAL A 8 4.96 -3.62 5.63
N GLY A 9 5.64 -4.33 4.71
CA GLY A 9 5.96 -5.74 4.89
C GLY A 9 6.86 -6.03 6.10
N ASP A 10 7.77 -5.12 6.46
CA ASP A 10 8.62 -5.26 7.65
C ASP A 10 7.81 -5.01 8.93
N LEU A 11 6.90 -4.03 8.89
CA LEU A 11 5.98 -3.73 9.99
C LEU A 11 4.99 -4.88 10.21
N ARG A 12 4.49 -5.48 9.14
CA ARG A 12 3.66 -6.69 9.20
C ARG A 12 4.41 -7.85 9.83
N ARG A 13 5.68 -8.07 9.47
CA ARG A 13 6.53 -9.10 10.10
C ARG A 13 6.77 -8.86 11.58
N LYS A 14 6.75 -7.60 12.03
CA LYS A 14 6.86 -7.20 13.44
C LYS A 14 5.52 -7.13 14.16
N SER A 15 4.41 -7.47 13.49
CA SER A 15 3.05 -7.32 14.00
C SER A 15 2.68 -5.88 14.39
N GLU A 16 3.35 -4.88 13.81
CA GLU A 16 3.01 -3.46 13.96
C GLU A 16 1.84 -3.07 13.04
N VAL A 17 1.68 -3.78 11.92
CA VAL A 17 0.57 -3.62 10.97
C VAL A 17 -0.05 -4.99 10.69
N THR A 18 -1.37 -5.09 10.66
CA THR A 18 -2.06 -6.35 10.35
C THR A 18 -2.42 -6.49 8.86
N ASP A 19 -2.71 -7.72 8.44
CA ASP A 19 -3.26 -7.98 7.11
C ASP A 19 -4.59 -7.24 6.87
N ASP A 20 -5.45 -7.15 7.89
CA ASP A 20 -6.70 -6.38 7.80
C ASP A 20 -6.45 -4.89 7.54
N GLU A 21 -5.40 -4.32 8.12
CA GLU A 21 -5.05 -2.92 7.89
C GLU A 21 -4.50 -2.68 6.48
N ILE A 22 -3.71 -3.64 5.96
CA ILE A 22 -3.23 -3.62 4.57
C ILE A 22 -4.42 -3.74 3.61
N GLU A 23 -5.37 -4.60 3.94
CA GLU A 23 -6.61 -4.77 3.19
C GLU A 23 -7.47 -3.48 3.22
N ALA A 24 -7.59 -2.85 4.38
CA ALA A 24 -8.29 -1.58 4.55
C ALA A 24 -7.62 -0.44 3.77
N ALA A 25 -6.29 -0.35 3.77
CA ALA A 25 -5.55 0.61 2.96
C ALA A 25 -5.80 0.39 1.46
N THR A 26 -5.81 -0.87 1.03
CA THR A 26 -6.10 -1.26 -0.36
C THR A 26 -7.53 -0.88 -0.74
N ALA A 27 -8.50 -1.17 0.12
CA ALA A 27 -9.91 -0.83 -0.11
C ALA A 27 -10.16 0.69 -0.14
N ALA A 28 -9.46 1.45 0.72
CA ALA A 28 -9.54 2.91 0.72
C ALA A 28 -9.08 3.49 -0.63
N TYR A 29 -7.97 3.00 -1.18
CA TYR A 29 -7.49 3.42 -2.50
C TYR A 29 -8.40 2.98 -3.65
N LEU A 30 -8.98 1.78 -3.57
CA LEU A 30 -9.95 1.32 -4.57
C LEU A 30 -11.24 2.14 -4.58
N ASN A 31 -11.63 2.68 -3.43
CA ASN A 31 -12.79 3.55 -3.29
C ASN A 31 -12.47 4.99 -3.74
N ASP A 32 -11.25 5.46 -3.46
CA ASP A 32 -10.75 6.77 -3.88
C ASP A 32 -9.24 6.71 -4.19
N GLU A 33 -8.91 6.82 -5.47
CA GLU A 33 -7.51 6.81 -5.95
C GLU A 33 -6.70 8.01 -5.44
N ASN A 34 -7.37 9.09 -5.02
CA ASN A 34 -6.77 10.29 -4.45
C ASN A 34 -6.91 10.35 -2.92
N ALA A 35 -7.25 9.23 -2.28
CA ALA A 35 -7.39 9.14 -0.83
C ALA A 35 -6.15 9.69 -0.11
N GLU A 36 -6.39 10.35 1.02
CA GLU A 36 -5.34 10.77 1.93
C GLU A 36 -4.51 9.55 2.42
N PRO A 37 -3.26 9.76 2.86
CA PRO A 37 -2.43 8.68 3.38
C PRO A 37 -3.15 7.88 4.46
N PHE A 38 -3.31 6.57 4.22
CA PHE A 38 -3.99 5.66 5.13
C PHE A 38 -3.18 5.55 6.42
N ALA A 39 -3.83 5.81 7.56
CA ALA A 39 -3.21 5.71 8.88
C ALA A 39 -3.37 4.30 9.44
N PHE A 40 -2.24 3.64 9.68
CA PHE A 40 -2.15 2.42 10.46
C PHE A 40 -2.33 2.73 11.95
N LYS A 41 -2.83 1.74 12.71
CA LYS A 41 -3.00 1.82 14.17
C LYS A 41 -1.67 2.00 14.91
N SER A 42 -0.56 1.61 14.31
CA SER A 42 0.79 1.88 14.79
C SER A 42 1.21 3.35 14.74
N GLY A 43 0.40 4.24 14.15
CA GLY A 43 0.72 5.66 13.94
C GLY A 43 1.53 5.93 12.67
N GLN A 44 1.77 4.91 11.86
CA GLN A 44 2.40 5.05 10.55
C GLN A 44 1.34 5.38 9.50
N ARG A 45 1.70 6.14 8.47
CA ARG A 45 0.81 6.47 7.35
C ARG A 45 1.40 6.03 6.03
N ILE A 46 0.58 5.44 5.16
CA ILE A 46 0.98 5.08 3.79
C ILE A 46 0.15 5.81 2.75
N ALA A 47 0.84 6.51 1.85
CA ALA A 47 0.23 7.02 0.63
C ALA A 47 0.20 5.90 -0.42
N VAL A 48 -0.95 5.23 -0.56
CA VAL A 48 -1.10 4.08 -1.48
C VAL A 48 -0.82 4.49 -2.93
N ALA A 49 -1.31 5.67 -3.35
CA ALA A 49 -1.00 6.23 -4.67
C ALA A 49 0.52 6.35 -4.92
N LYS A 50 1.27 6.91 -3.95
CA LYS A 50 2.73 7.01 -4.06
C LYS A 50 3.41 5.64 -4.07
N ALA A 51 2.90 4.67 -3.31
CA ALA A 51 3.42 3.31 -3.33
C ALA A 51 3.23 2.64 -4.70
N ILE A 52 2.09 2.89 -5.35
CA ILE A 52 1.81 2.44 -6.72
C ILE A 52 2.69 3.16 -7.74
N GLU A 53 2.93 4.47 -7.59
CA GLU A 53 3.84 5.23 -8.46
C GLU A 53 5.28 4.70 -8.41
N MET A 54 5.74 4.26 -7.24
CA MET A 54 7.02 3.58 -7.07
C MET A 54 7.04 2.17 -7.67
N HIS A 55 5.88 1.62 -8.06
CA HIS A 55 5.74 0.30 -8.64
C HIS A 55 5.15 0.36 -10.07
N PRO A 56 5.98 0.64 -11.11
CA PRO A 56 5.50 0.90 -12.47
C PRO A 56 4.75 -0.27 -13.10
N GLN A 57 4.98 -1.51 -12.64
CA GLN A 57 4.19 -2.68 -13.05
C GLN A 57 2.75 -2.62 -12.56
N THR A 58 2.54 -2.18 -11.32
CA THR A 58 1.19 -1.98 -10.77
C THR A 58 0.47 -0.90 -11.54
N LYS A 59 1.10 0.26 -11.76
CA LYS A 59 0.50 1.36 -12.53
C LYS A 59 0.07 0.93 -13.94
N LYS A 60 0.92 0.20 -14.67
CA LYS A 60 0.58 -0.31 -16.01
C LYS A 60 -0.63 -1.24 -15.97
N LEU A 61 -0.68 -2.12 -14.97
CA LEU A 61 -1.77 -3.08 -14.83
C LEU A 61 -3.09 -2.41 -14.44
N LEU A 62 -3.04 -1.35 -13.62
CA LEU A 62 -4.23 -0.58 -13.24
C LEU A 62 -4.85 0.22 -14.41
N VAL A 63 -4.06 0.55 -15.42
CA VAL A 63 -4.53 1.24 -16.63
C VAL A 63 -5.08 0.26 -17.67
N ASP A 64 -4.77 -1.04 -17.54
CA ASP A 64 -5.28 -2.08 -18.43
C ASP A 64 -6.72 -2.45 -18.03
N GLU A 65 -7.68 -2.10 -18.88
CA GLU A 65 -9.11 -2.43 -18.71
C GLU A 65 -9.38 -3.95 -18.71
N ALA A 66 -8.45 -4.77 -19.21
CA ALA A 66 -8.55 -6.23 -19.14
C ALA A 66 -8.20 -6.79 -17.75
N THR A 67 -7.73 -5.96 -16.82
CA THR A 67 -7.37 -6.37 -15.48
C THR A 67 -8.60 -6.80 -14.68
N THR A 68 -8.58 -8.04 -14.19
CA THR A 68 -9.65 -8.52 -13.32
C THR A 68 -9.61 -7.81 -11.96
N PRO A 69 -10.76 -7.55 -11.32
CA PRO A 69 -10.81 -6.89 -10.01
C PRO A 69 -9.98 -7.61 -8.93
N GLY A 70 -9.88 -8.94 -9.01
CA GLY A 70 -9.03 -9.74 -8.13
C GLY A 70 -7.54 -9.43 -8.31
N LEU A 71 -7.07 -9.40 -9.57
CA LEU A 71 -5.68 -9.10 -9.89
C LEU A 71 -5.32 -7.64 -9.55
N GLN A 72 -6.21 -6.69 -9.84
CA GLN A 72 -6.08 -5.29 -9.45
C GLN A 72 -5.83 -5.16 -7.93
N ARG A 73 -6.68 -5.80 -7.13
CA ARG A 73 -6.57 -5.78 -5.66
C ARG A 73 -5.24 -6.37 -5.20
N THR A 74 -4.83 -7.52 -5.75
CA THR A 74 -3.54 -8.15 -5.40
C THR A 74 -2.35 -7.25 -5.71
N MET A 75 -2.37 -6.54 -6.84
CA MET A 75 -1.27 -5.63 -7.21
C MET A 75 -1.20 -4.39 -6.33
N ILE A 76 -2.35 -3.83 -5.95
CA ILE A 76 -2.40 -2.70 -5.01
C ILE A 76 -1.91 -3.17 -3.64
N MET A 77 -2.38 -4.31 -3.15
CA MET A 77 -1.94 -4.89 -1.88
C MET A 77 -0.41 -5.12 -1.87
N THR A 78 0.12 -5.61 -2.98
CA THR A 78 1.57 -5.79 -3.17
C THR A 78 2.32 -4.46 -3.13
N ALA A 79 1.80 -3.42 -3.78
CA ALA A 79 2.36 -2.07 -3.70
C ALA A 79 2.31 -1.50 -2.27
N VAL A 80 1.22 -1.72 -1.53
CA VAL A 80 1.10 -1.34 -0.11
C VAL A 80 2.16 -2.04 0.72
N ILE A 81 2.30 -3.37 0.59
CA ILE A 81 3.29 -4.17 1.33
C ILE A 81 4.73 -3.72 1.05
N MET A 82 5.05 -3.41 -0.21
CA MET A 82 6.38 -2.93 -0.59
C MET A 82 6.57 -1.43 -0.36
N GLY A 83 5.49 -0.72 -0.05
CA GLY A 83 5.47 0.71 0.19
C GLY A 83 6.22 1.10 1.46
N PHE A 84 6.71 2.33 1.45
CA PHE A 84 7.40 2.94 2.58
C PHE A 84 6.43 3.86 3.32
N PRO A 85 5.88 3.43 4.46
CA PRO A 85 5.08 4.31 5.30
C PRO A 85 5.96 5.37 5.95
N VAL A 86 5.37 6.54 6.15
CA VAL A 86 5.97 7.64 6.90
C VAL A 86 5.42 7.64 8.32
N GLN A 87 6.24 8.04 9.28
CA GLN A 87 5.75 8.29 10.63
C GLN A 87 4.84 9.52 10.59
N GLY A 88 3.59 9.38 11.00
CA GLY A 88 2.57 10.43 10.87
C GLY A 88 1.84 10.73 12.16
#